data_AF-A0ABD5AZ09-F1
#
_entry.id   AF-A0ABD5AZ09-F1
#
_cell.length_a   1.000
_cell.length_b   1.000
_cell.length_c   1.000
_cell.angle_alpha   90.00
_cell.angle_beta   90.00
_cell.angle_gamma   90.00
#
_symmetry.space_group_name_H-M   'P 1'
#
loop_
_entity.id
_entity.type
_entity.pdbx_description
1 polymer ?
#
loop_
_entity_poly.entity_id
_entity_poly.type
_entity_poly.pdbx_seq_one_letter_code
_entity_poly.pdbx_strand_id
1 'polypeptide(L)'
;MGLNKEAIKIGFAYVGIVVGAGFSTGQEVMQFFTPFGLWSYIGVIISGFILGFIGRQVAKIGTAFEAKNHESTLQYVFGKKFSKVFDYILVFFLFGIAVTMIAGSGSTFEQSFGIPTWLGALIMTVLIYLT
;
A
#
# COMPACT_ATOMS: atom_id res chain seq x y z
N MET A 1 -4.88 29.24 -11.06
CA MET A 1 -3.88 28.29 -10.52
C MET A 1 -4.23 26.92 -11.09
N GLY A 2 -3.60 26.55 -12.20
CA GLY A 2 -3.95 25.34 -12.94
C GLY A 2 -3.64 24.08 -12.13
N LEU A 3 -4.49 23.08 -12.24
CA LEU A 3 -4.31 21.78 -11.60
C LEU A 3 -3.00 21.14 -12.10
N ASN A 4 -2.03 20.94 -11.21
CA ASN A 4 -0.75 20.35 -11.60
C ASN A 4 -0.96 18.87 -11.95
N LYS A 5 -0.95 18.56 -13.26
CA LYS A 5 -1.21 17.23 -13.80
C LYS A 5 -0.27 16.16 -13.23
N GLU A 6 1.00 16.51 -13.00
CA GLU A 6 1.98 15.58 -12.46
C GLU A 6 1.71 15.28 -10.98
N ALA A 7 1.34 16.29 -10.19
CA ALA A 7 0.95 16.09 -8.80
C ALA A 7 -0.26 15.15 -8.66
N ILE A 8 -1.21 15.25 -9.59
CA ILE A 8 -2.37 14.35 -9.63
C ILE A 8 -1.98 12.93 -10.00
N LYS A 9 -1.13 12.74 -11.02
CA LYS A 9 -0.63 11.40 -11.39
C LYS A 9 0.06 10.74 -10.21
N ILE A 10 0.96 11.46 -9.53
CA ILE A 10 1.67 10.97 -8.35
C ILE A 10 0.68 10.66 -7.22
N GLY A 11 -0.31 11.52 -6.99
CA GLY A 11 -1.35 11.29 -6.00
C GLY A 11 -2.16 10.03 -6.25
N PHE A 12 -2.62 9.81 -7.49
CA PHE A 12 -3.34 8.58 -7.85
C PHE A 12 -2.45 7.33 -7.78
N ALA A 13 -1.18 7.42 -8.20
CA ALA A 13 -0.24 6.32 -8.04
C ALA A 13 -0.03 5.97 -6.56
N TYR A 14 0.10 6.97 -5.68
CA TYR A 14 0.21 6.75 -4.24
C TYR A 14 -1.04 6.07 -3.67
N VAL A 15 -2.24 6.57 -4.00
CA VAL A 15 -3.50 5.94 -3.56
C VAL A 15 -3.59 4.50 -4.08
N GLY A 16 -3.23 4.24 -5.34
CA GLY A 16 -3.25 2.89 -5.92
C GLY A 16 -2.31 1.90 -5.22
N ILE A 17 -1.15 2.36 -4.74
CA ILE A 17 -0.20 1.52 -4.00
C ILE A 17 -0.67 1.27 -2.55
N VAL A 18 -1.28 2.27 -1.91
CA VAL A 18 -1.75 2.16 -0.52
C VAL A 18 -3.03 1.33 -0.41
N VAL A 19 -3.89 1.37 -1.42
CA VAL A 19 -5.14 0.60 -1.45
C VAL A 19 -4.85 -0.87 -1.73
N GLY A 20 -4.79 -1.66 -0.66
CA GLY A 20 -4.62 -3.11 -0.71
C GLY A 20 -5.92 -3.90 -0.89
N ALA A 21 -5.80 -5.23 -0.88
CA ALA A 21 -6.97 -6.10 -0.95
C ALA A 21 -7.89 -5.98 0.27
N GLY A 22 -7.35 -5.64 1.46
CA GLY A 22 -8.14 -5.37 2.65
C GLY A 22 -9.01 -4.11 2.54
N PHE A 23 -8.52 -3.08 1.85
CA PHE A 23 -9.34 -1.93 1.46
C PHE A 23 -10.39 -2.30 0.40
N SER A 24 -10.01 -3.05 -0.64
CA SER A 24 -10.93 -3.43 -1.71
C SER A 24 -12.07 -4.34 -1.25
N THR A 25 -11.81 -5.25 -0.31
CA THR A 25 -12.81 -6.14 0.29
C THR A 25 -13.59 -5.48 1.44
N GLY A 26 -13.15 -4.29 1.88
CA GLY A 26 -13.71 -3.59 3.03
C GLY A 26 -13.37 -4.21 4.39
N GLN A 27 -12.56 -5.28 4.43
CA GLN A 27 -12.23 -6.00 5.67
C GLN A 27 -11.49 -5.12 6.68
N GLU A 28 -10.56 -4.28 6.22
CA GLU A 28 -9.85 -3.35 7.10
C GLU A 28 -10.81 -2.32 7.73
N VAL A 29 -11.77 -1.82 6.94
CA VAL A 29 -12.79 -0.89 7.43
C VAL A 29 -13.68 -1.56 8.48
N MET A 30 -14.13 -2.79 8.18
CA MET A 30 -14.98 -3.58 9.07
C MET A 30 -14.29 -3.97 10.37
N GLN A 31 -12.97 -4.21 10.35
CA GLN A 31 -12.24 -4.64 11.53
C GLN A 31 -11.74 -3.48 12.38
N PHE A 32 -11.25 -2.39 11.77
CA PHE A 32 -10.60 -1.31 12.50
C PHE A 32 -11.51 -0.13 12.83
N PHE A 33 -12.59 0.08 12.07
CA PHE A 33 -13.39 1.30 12.18
C PHE A 33 -14.84 1.00 12.56
N THR A 34 -15.52 0.09 11.86
CA THR A 34 -16.94 -0.23 12.09
C THR A 34 -17.31 -0.58 13.55
N PRO A 35 -16.48 -1.29 14.34
CA PRO A 35 -16.83 -1.64 15.72
C PRO A 35 -17.02 -0.42 16.64
N PHE A 36 -16.53 0.76 16.26
CA PHE A 36 -16.57 1.99 17.05
C PHE A 36 -17.77 2.90 16.73
N GLY A 37 -18.69 2.48 15.85
CA GLY A 37 -19.89 3.26 15.51
C GLY A 37 -19.54 4.66 14.97
N LEU A 38 -20.20 5.72 15.45
CA LEU A 38 -19.95 7.09 14.98
C LEU A 38 -18.54 7.62 15.29
N TRP A 39 -17.84 7.07 16.28
CA TRP A 39 -16.46 7.49 16.60
C TRP A 39 -15.47 7.08 15.50
N SER A 40 -15.85 6.11 14.65
CA SER A 40 -15.05 5.65 13.52
C SER A 40 -14.68 6.77 12.55
N TYR A 41 -15.56 7.77 12.33
CA TYR A 41 -15.30 8.88 11.42
C TYR A 41 -14.06 9.69 11.82
N ILE A 42 -13.88 9.92 13.12
CA ILE A 42 -12.70 10.61 13.63
C ILE A 42 -11.45 9.76 13.37
N GLY A 43 -11.53 8.46 13.62
CA GLY A 43 -10.46 7.51 13.34
C GLY A 43 -10.05 7.50 11.86
N VAL A 44 -11.02 7.48 10.94
CA VAL A 44 -10.78 7.51 9.49
C VAL A 44 -10.09 8.81 9.09
N ILE A 45 -10.57 9.96 9.58
CA ILE A 45 -9.96 11.27 9.29
C ILE A 45 -8.51 11.31 9.79
N ILE A 46 -8.26 10.90 11.03
CA ILE A 46 -6.91 10.87 11.62
C ILE A 46 -5.99 9.94 10.81
N SER A 47 -6.47 8.75 10.45
CA SER A 47 -5.71 7.79 9.65
C SER A 47 -5.32 8.36 8.28
N GLY A 48 -6.26 9.04 7.61
CA GLY A 48 -6.00 9.73 6.35
C GLY A 48 -4.94 10.84 6.50
N PHE A 49 -5.00 11.64 7.57
CA PHE A 49 -3.99 12.65 7.85
C PHE A 49 -2.60 12.04 8.10
N ILE A 50 -2.53 10.96 8.88
CA ILE A 50 -1.26 10.26 9.18
C ILE A 50 -0.67 9.69 7.88
N LEU A 51 -1.47 8.98 7.08
CA LEU A 51 -1.01 8.42 5.80
C LEU A 51 -0.55 9.50 4.82
N GLY A 52 -1.30 10.60 4.70
CA GLY A 52 -0.92 11.72 3.85
C GLY A 52 0.36 12.42 4.34
N PHE A 53 0.49 12.61 5.64
CA PHE A 53 1.68 13.22 6.24
C PHE A 53 2.93 12.36 6.06
N ILE A 54 2.86 11.07 6.39
CA ILE A 54 3.98 10.13 6.24
C ILE A 54 4.36 10.00 4.76
N GLY A 55 3.38 9.81 3.87
CA GLY A 55 3.63 9.73 2.42
C GLY A 55 4.35 10.97 1.89
N ARG A 56 3.95 12.17 2.34
CA ARG A 56 4.64 13.41 2.01
C ARG A 56 6.08 13.44 2.51
N GLN A 57 6.35 13.01 3.75
CA GLN A 57 7.72 13.01 4.29
C GLN A 57 8.62 12.05 3.51
N VAL A 58 8.14 10.84 3.23
CA VAL A 58 8.88 9.85 2.45
C VAL A 58 9.17 10.36 1.05
N ALA A 59 8.16 10.91 0.36
CA ALA A 59 8.34 11.49 -0.96
C ALA A 59 9.34 12.66 -0.95
N LYS A 60 9.29 13.53 0.07
CA LYS A 60 10.23 14.65 0.21
C LYS A 60 11.67 14.17 0.37
N ILE A 61 11.90 13.14 1.19
CA ILE A 61 13.23 12.55 1.39
C ILE A 61 13.70 11.91 0.08
N GLY A 62 12.87 11.09 -0.57
CA GLY A 62 13.22 10.46 -1.84
C GLY A 62 13.61 11.47 -2.92
N THR A 63 12.86 12.56 -3.06
CA THR A 63 13.17 13.64 -4.01
C THR A 63 14.45 14.38 -3.64
N ALA A 64 14.70 14.65 -2.35
CA ALA A 64 15.91 15.36 -1.90
C ALA A 64 17.21 14.58 -2.18
N PHE A 65 17.13 13.24 -2.21
CA PHE A 65 18.27 12.37 -2.52
C PHE A 65 18.36 11.97 -3.99
N GLU A 66 17.44 12.45 -4.84
CA GLU A 66 17.24 11.94 -6.22
C GLU A 66 17.25 10.41 -6.24
N ALA A 67 16.57 9.81 -5.24
CA ALA A 67 16.73 8.42 -4.90
C ALA A 67 16.23 7.52 -6.04
N LYS A 68 17.13 6.74 -6.62
CA LYS A 68 16.80 5.68 -7.60
C LYS A 68 16.42 4.36 -6.94
N ASN A 69 16.75 4.19 -5.67
CA ASN A 69 16.47 3.01 -4.87
C ASN A 69 16.14 3.40 -3.41
N HIS A 70 15.58 2.47 -2.65
CA HIS A 70 15.20 2.68 -1.26
C HIS A 70 16.40 2.72 -0.31
N GLU A 71 17.55 2.14 -0.70
CA GLU A 71 18.75 2.05 0.15
C GLU A 71 19.26 3.41 0.63
N SER A 72 19.37 4.41 -0.27
CA SER A 72 19.87 5.74 0.10
C SER A 72 18.96 6.42 1.13
N THR A 73 17.64 6.22 0.97
CA THR A 73 16.62 6.74 1.89
C THR A 73 16.67 6.01 3.23
N LEU A 74 16.80 4.67 3.24
CA LEU A 74 16.94 3.89 4.47
C LEU A 74 18.23 4.22 5.23
N GLN A 75 19.34 4.43 4.52
CA GLN A 75 20.61 4.85 5.12
C GLN A 75 20.51 6.23 5.77
N TYR A 76 19.75 7.15 5.17
CA TYR A 76 19.49 8.46 5.77
C TYR A 76 18.64 8.37 7.05
N VAL A 77 17.59 7.56 7.05
CA VAL A 77 16.65 7.46 8.17
C VAL A 77 17.21 6.64 9.34
N PHE A 78 17.84 5.50 9.06
CA PHE A 78 18.27 4.53 10.09
C PHE A 78 19.78 4.49 10.30
N GLY A 79 20.57 5.15 9.44
CA GLY A 79 22.03 5.10 9.46
C GLY A 79 22.61 3.84 8.81
N LYS A 80 23.93 3.87 8.55
CA LYS A 80 24.63 2.82 7.79
C LYS A 80 24.54 1.40 8.38
N LYS A 81 24.52 1.28 9.72
CA LYS A 81 24.46 -0.04 10.39
C LYS A 81 23.06 -0.64 10.38
N PHE A 82 22.05 0.14 10.75
CA PHE A 82 20.68 -0.38 10.87
C PHE A 82 19.92 -0.41 9.54
N SER A 83 20.34 0.39 8.54
CA SER A 83 19.70 0.38 7.22
C SER A 83 19.60 -1.01 6.60
N LYS A 84 20.65 -1.86 6.68
CA LYS A 84 20.58 -3.23 6.18
C LYS A 84 19.52 -4.08 6.87
N VAL A 85 19.33 -3.92 8.18
CA VAL A 85 18.30 -4.67 8.91
C VAL A 85 16.91 -4.22 8.45
N PHE A 86 16.69 -2.91 8.35
CA PHE A 86 15.44 -2.35 7.83
C PHE A 86 15.19 -2.69 6.36
N ASP A 87 16.26 -2.84 5.58
CA ASP A 87 16.19 -3.26 4.19
C ASP A 87 15.64 -4.69 4.05
N TYR A 88 16.19 -5.64 4.80
CA TYR A 88 15.64 -7.01 4.85
C TYR A 88 14.20 -7.06 5.36
N ILE A 89 13.88 -6.26 6.39
CA ILE A 89 12.51 -6.13 6.90
C ILE A 89 11.59 -5.60 5.80
N LEU A 90 12.01 -4.57 5.07
CA LEU A 90 11.24 -3.98 3.98
C LEU A 90 10.98 -5.01 2.88
N VAL A 91 12.00 -5.74 2.44
CA VAL A 91 11.86 -6.80 1.42
C VAL A 91 10.89 -7.89 1.90
N PHE A 92 10.98 -8.31 3.16
CA PHE A 92 10.04 -9.28 3.74
C PHE A 92 8.59 -8.78 3.73
N PHE A 93 8.36 -7.52 4.13
CA PHE A 93 7.02 -6.94 4.10
C PHE A 93 6.51 -6.71 2.67
N LEU A 94 7.37 -6.33 1.72
CA LEU A 94 6.98 -6.23 0.31
C LEU A 94 6.52 -7.58 -0.24
N PHE A 95 7.24 -8.66 0.08
CA PHE A 95 6.79 -10.01 -0.26
C PHE A 95 5.45 -10.35 0.40
N GLY A 96 5.30 -10.02 1.69
CA GLY A 96 4.05 -10.20 2.42
C GLY A 96 2.87 -9.47 1.76
N ILE A 97 3.05 -8.21 1.36
CA ILE A 97 2.05 -7.41 0.63
C ILE A 97 1.70 -8.09 -0.70
N ALA A 98 2.68 -8.56 -1.47
CA ALA A 98 2.42 -9.25 -2.73
C ALA A 98 1.55 -10.51 -2.52
N VAL A 99 1.89 -11.34 -1.53
CA VAL A 99 1.13 -12.56 -1.19
C VAL A 99 -0.30 -12.22 -0.74
N THR A 100 -0.46 -11.23 0.15
CA THR A 100 -1.80 -10.85 0.64
C THR A 100 -2.65 -10.20 -0.44
N MET A 101 -2.06 -9.46 -1.39
CA MET A 101 -2.78 -8.93 -2.54
C MET A 101 -3.26 -10.04 -3.48
N ILE A 102 -2.44 -11.05 -3.77
CA ILE A 102 -2.86 -12.21 -4.58
C ILE A 102 -3.99 -12.98 -3.87
N ALA A 103 -3.82 -13.30 -2.58
CA ALA A 103 -4.83 -14.00 -1.81
C ALA A 103 -6.15 -13.21 -1.74
N GLY A 104 -6.06 -11.91 -1.47
CA GLY A 104 -7.21 -11.02 -1.41
C GLY A 104 -7.91 -10.87 -2.75
N SER A 105 -7.17 -10.78 -3.86
CA SER A 105 -7.76 -10.79 -5.20
C SER A 105 -8.54 -12.08 -5.47
N GLY A 106 -8.00 -13.25 -5.11
CA GLY A 106 -8.70 -14.54 -5.20
C GLY A 106 -10.01 -14.54 -4.40
N SER A 107 -10.01 -13.97 -3.20
CA SER A 107 -11.23 -13.84 -2.38
C SER A 107 -12.27 -12.90 -3.02
N THR A 108 -11.83 -11.82 -3.66
CA THR A 108 -12.72 -10.91 -4.40
C THR A 108 -13.36 -11.61 -5.59
N PHE A 109 -12.63 -12.48 -6.30
CA PHE A 109 -13.17 -13.28 -7.41
C PHE A 109 -14.27 -14.23 -6.95
N GLU A 110 -14.08 -14.86 -5.80
CA GLU A 110 -15.09 -15.74 -5.19
C GLU A 110 -16.34 -14.96 -4.79
N GLN A 111 -16.17 -13.83 -4.11
CA GLN A 111 -17.29 -12.98 -3.68
C GLN A 111 -18.05 -12.35 -4.86
N SER A 112 -17.35 -11.95 -5.92
CA SER A 112 -17.95 -11.21 -7.03
C SER A 112 -18.51 -12.12 -8.13
N PHE A 113 -17.87 -13.26 -8.38
CA PHE A 113 -18.17 -14.13 -9.52
C PHE A 113 -18.43 -15.59 -9.14
N GLY A 114 -18.30 -15.98 -7.87
CA GLY A 114 -18.44 -17.37 -7.42
C GLY A 114 -17.30 -18.29 -7.86
N ILE A 115 -16.19 -17.73 -8.35
CA ILE A 115 -15.02 -18.51 -8.81
C ILE A 115 -14.23 -18.97 -7.57
N PRO A 116 -13.82 -20.25 -7.48
CA PRO A 116 -13.03 -20.73 -6.35
C PRO A 116 -11.77 -19.89 -6.13
N THR A 117 -11.45 -19.59 -4.87
CA THR A 117 -10.36 -18.68 -4.48
C THR A 117 -9.02 -19.02 -5.14
N TRP A 118 -8.69 -20.31 -5.22
CA TRP A 118 -7.43 -20.80 -5.80
C TRP A 118 -7.32 -20.46 -7.30
N LEU A 119 -8.44 -20.53 -8.02
CA LEU A 119 -8.49 -20.25 -9.45
C LEU A 119 -8.42 -18.73 -9.69
N GLY A 120 -9.10 -17.93 -8.87
CA GLY A 120 -8.97 -16.46 -8.90
C GLY A 120 -7.54 -16.00 -8.63
N ALA A 121 -6.88 -16.58 -7.61
CA ALA A 121 -5.48 -16.29 -7.30
C ALA A 121 -4.52 -16.72 -8.42
N LEU A 122 -4.78 -17.87 -9.06
CA LEU A 122 -4.00 -18.34 -10.20
C LEU A 122 -4.12 -17.38 -11.40
N ILE A 123 -5.34 -16.96 -11.75
CA ILE A 123 -5.58 -15.99 -12.82
C ILE A 123 -4.79 -14.71 -12.56
N MET A 124 -4.86 -14.18 -11.33
CA MET A 124 -4.16 -12.95 -10.96
C MET A 124 -2.65 -13.10 -11.01
N THR A 125 -2.11 -14.24 -10.58
CA THR A 125 -0.67 -14.53 -10.65
C THR A 125 -0.19 -14.61 -12.10
N VAL A 126 -0.95 -15.27 -12.99
CA VAL A 126 -0.62 -15.33 -14.42
C VAL A 126 -0.66 -13.95 -15.05
N LEU A 127 -1.65 -13.12 -14.72
CA LEU A 127 -1.74 -11.75 -15.23
C LEU A 127 -0.54 -10.91 -14.79
N ILE A 128 -0.17 -10.95 -13.50
CA ILE A 128 1.00 -10.24 -12.96
C ILE A 128 2.29 -10.71 -13.66
N TYR A 129 2.43 -12.00 -13.98
CA TYR A 129 3.61 -12.51 -14.68
C TYR A 129 3.71 -12.01 -16.13
N LEU A 130 2.56 -11.77 -16.79
CA LEU A 130 2.50 -11.35 -18.19
C LEU A 130 2.64 -9.83 -18.40
N THR A 131 2.38 -9.02 -17.38
CA THR A 131 2.45 -7.55 -17.41
C THR A 131 3.67 -7.00 -16.69
#